data_AF-A0AAR5PRN1-F1
#
_entry.id   AF-A0AAR5PRN1-F1
#
_cell.length_a   1.000
_cell.length_b   1.000
_cell.length_c   1.000
_cell.angle_alpha   90.00
_cell.angle_beta   90.00
_cell.angle_gamma   90.00
#
_symmetry.space_group_name_H-M   'P 1'
#
loop_
_entity.id
_entity.type
_entity.pdbx_description
1 polymer ?
#
loop_
_entity_poly.entity_id
_entity_poly.type
_entity_poly.pdbx_seq_one_letter_code
_entity_poly.pdbx_strand_id
1 'polypeptide(L)'
;MSDIGSGDEGSSSQKYQGMEQGSEYDSGQQGQMEQELATKMLQIQSKRFYLDVKQNRRGRFIKVAEIGADGRRSQIFLALSTAAEFRDHLSTFSDYYSSLVAVSVVGPPNPDNVPEDGKLKSEMMIKDNRRYYLDLKENSRGRFLRVSQTITRGGPRSQVAIPAQGMIEFRDALTDLLDEFSTDEHAYKPDLPEGRHMHVDNKNFYFDIALEVAFMFRVALRRASHL
;
A
#
# COMPACT_ATOMS: atom_id res chain seq x y z
N MET A 1 -45.63 -69.82 -5.77
CA MET A 1 -44.83 -69.83 -7.01
C MET A 1 -44.66 -68.39 -7.44
N SER A 2 -43.39 -67.99 -7.62
CA SER A 2 -42.86 -66.88 -8.44
C SER A 2 -43.39 -65.44 -8.19
N ASP A 3 -42.59 -64.38 -8.22
CA ASP A 3 -41.15 -64.17 -8.18
C ASP A 3 -40.94 -62.64 -8.06
N ILE A 4 -39.71 -62.29 -7.73
CA ILE A 4 -39.03 -61.00 -7.56
C ILE A 4 -39.39 -59.88 -8.58
N GLY A 5 -39.36 -58.62 -8.12
CA GLY A 5 -39.35 -57.44 -9.00
C GLY A 5 -39.09 -56.11 -8.29
N SER A 6 -37.86 -55.62 -8.39
CA SER A 6 -37.20 -54.47 -7.77
C SER A 6 -37.61 -53.08 -8.32
N GLY A 7 -37.36 -52.01 -7.54
CA GLY A 7 -37.36 -50.60 -8.00
C GLY A 7 -37.80 -49.67 -6.86
N ASP A 8 -36.88 -49.18 -6.03
CA ASP A 8 -36.22 -47.87 -6.14
C ASP A 8 -37.18 -46.67 -5.94
N GLU A 9 -37.00 -45.95 -4.83
CA GLU A 9 -37.05 -44.47 -4.72
C GLU A 9 -36.93 -44.07 -3.24
N GLY A 10 -35.68 -44.01 -2.77
CA GLY A 10 -35.33 -43.39 -1.49
C GLY A 10 -35.30 -41.86 -1.63
N SER A 11 -36.44 -41.19 -1.53
CA SER A 11 -36.50 -39.72 -1.37
C SER A 11 -36.37 -39.37 0.11
N SER A 12 -35.14 -39.15 0.57
CA SER A 12 -34.86 -38.50 1.85
C SER A 12 -34.30 -37.11 1.59
N SER A 13 -35.19 -36.11 1.66
CA SER A 13 -34.83 -34.70 1.62
C SER A 13 -33.98 -34.34 2.85
N GLN A 14 -32.65 -34.42 2.70
CA GLN A 14 -31.72 -33.88 3.68
C GLN A 14 -31.59 -32.36 3.48
N LYS A 15 -32.19 -31.64 4.44
CA LYS A 15 -31.87 -30.24 4.77
C LYS A 15 -30.35 -30.10 4.96
N TYR A 16 -29.68 -29.46 4.01
CA TYR A 16 -28.36 -28.89 4.25
C TYR A 16 -28.53 -27.47 4.77
N GLN A 17 -28.47 -27.37 6.09
CA GLN A 17 -28.27 -26.14 6.84
C GLN A 17 -26.80 -25.76 6.66
N GLY A 18 -26.50 -24.93 5.66
CA GLY A 18 -25.17 -24.37 5.44
C GLY A 18 -24.92 -23.27 6.45
N MET A 19 -24.12 -23.56 7.47
CA MET A 19 -23.52 -22.57 8.37
C MET A 19 -22.71 -21.56 7.55
N GLU A 20 -23.19 -20.32 7.47
CA GLU A 20 -22.35 -19.17 7.10
C GLU A 20 -21.31 -18.97 8.22
N GLN A 21 -20.16 -19.63 8.09
CA GLN A 21 -18.97 -19.26 8.83
C GLN A 21 -18.49 -17.91 8.31
N GLY A 22 -18.86 -16.87 9.06
CA GLY A 22 -18.22 -15.57 9.02
C GLY A 22 -16.71 -15.75 9.10
N SER A 23 -16.04 -15.47 7.99
CA SER A 23 -14.59 -15.32 7.96
C SER A 23 -14.28 -13.88 8.37
N GLU A 24 -14.53 -13.55 9.64
CA GLU A 24 -13.91 -12.43 10.32
C GLU A 24 -12.41 -12.73 10.41
N TYR A 25 -11.68 -12.40 9.34
CA TYR A 25 -10.24 -12.24 9.42
C TYR A 25 -9.95 -10.98 10.24
N ASP A 26 -9.88 -11.20 11.54
CA ASP A 26 -8.95 -10.59 12.50
C ASP A 26 -8.25 -9.31 12.01
N SER A 27 -8.94 -8.19 12.18
CA SER A 27 -8.34 -6.85 12.23
C SER A 27 -8.11 -6.39 13.67
N GLY A 28 -8.02 -7.32 14.63
CA GLY A 28 -8.16 -7.02 16.06
C GLY A 28 -6.88 -6.72 16.84
N GLN A 29 -5.68 -6.94 16.28
CA GLN A 29 -4.44 -6.87 17.09
C GLN A 29 -3.33 -5.92 16.61
N GLN A 30 -3.62 -4.97 15.70
CA GLN A 30 -2.70 -3.85 15.40
C GLN A 30 -3.28 -2.46 15.76
N GLY A 31 -4.49 -2.40 16.31
CA GLY A 31 -5.32 -1.20 16.38
C GLY A 31 -4.97 -0.13 17.42
N GLN A 32 -3.86 -0.20 18.14
CA GLN A 32 -3.55 0.80 19.20
C GLN A 32 -2.46 1.83 18.83
N MET A 33 -1.87 1.81 17.63
CA MET A 33 -0.81 2.76 17.26
C MET A 33 -0.94 3.41 15.88
N GLU A 34 -1.95 3.06 15.10
CA GLU A 34 -2.17 3.64 13.78
C GLU A 34 -3.43 4.52 13.81
N GLN A 35 -3.23 5.82 13.67
CA GLN A 35 -4.31 6.80 13.53
C GLN A 35 -4.60 7.03 12.06
N GLU A 36 -5.87 6.93 11.67
CA GLU A 36 -6.32 7.37 10.35
C GLU A 36 -6.57 8.88 10.36
N LEU A 37 -6.00 9.60 9.40
CA LEU A 37 -6.09 11.05 9.29
C LEU A 37 -7.08 11.47 8.20
N ALA A 38 -7.07 10.77 7.07
CA ALA A 38 -7.97 11.01 5.96
C ALA A 38 -8.14 9.74 5.12
N THR A 39 -9.26 9.64 4.42
CA THR A 39 -9.52 8.60 3.42
C THR A 39 -10.15 9.20 2.17
N LYS A 40 -9.69 8.76 0.99
CA LYS A 40 -10.35 9.01 -0.29
C LYS A 40 -10.66 7.68 -0.97
N MET A 41 -11.89 7.56 -1.47
CA MET A 41 -12.32 6.40 -2.24
C MET A 41 -12.51 6.78 -3.70
N LEU A 42 -11.87 6.02 -4.60
CA LEU A 42 -12.01 6.16 -6.05
C LEU A 42 -12.64 4.90 -6.63
N GLN A 43 -13.71 5.05 -7.42
CA GLN A 43 -14.29 3.94 -8.17
C GLN A 43 -13.91 4.07 -9.64
N ILE A 44 -13.01 3.21 -10.10
CA ILE A 44 -12.47 3.23 -11.46
C ILE A 44 -12.82 1.90 -12.13
N GLN A 45 -13.65 1.96 -13.18
CA GLN A 45 -14.25 0.78 -13.81
C GLN A 45 -14.97 -0.09 -12.77
N SER A 46 -14.66 -1.39 -12.72
CA SER A 46 -15.20 -2.37 -11.78
C SER A 46 -14.35 -2.51 -10.50
N LYS A 47 -13.42 -1.58 -10.24
CA LYS A 47 -12.53 -1.61 -9.08
C LYS A 47 -12.79 -0.43 -8.16
N ARG A 48 -12.55 -0.63 -6.86
CA ARG A 48 -12.55 0.43 -5.85
C ARG A 48 -11.16 0.57 -5.26
N PHE A 49 -10.69 1.79 -5.17
CA PHE A 49 -9.41 2.13 -4.54
C PHE A 49 -9.67 2.98 -3.31
N TYR A 50 -8.95 2.69 -2.23
CA TYR A 50 -8.98 3.47 -0.99
C TYR A 50 -7.57 4.01 -0.76
N LEU A 51 -7.46 5.32 -0.61
CA LEU A 51 -6.24 6.05 -0.32
C LEU A 51 -6.37 6.59 1.09
N ASP A 52 -5.79 5.88 2.06
CA ASP A 52 -5.89 6.23 3.47
C ASP A 52 -4.58 6.86 3.94
N VAL A 53 -4.64 8.13 4.36
CA VAL A 53 -3.53 8.78 5.06
C VAL A 53 -3.57 8.33 6.50
N LYS A 54 -2.50 7.67 6.94
CA LYS A 54 -2.38 7.09 8.27
C LYS A 54 -1.10 7.56 8.94
N GLN A 55 -1.09 7.54 10.26
CA GLN A 55 0.03 7.94 11.09
C GLN A 55 0.33 6.87 12.12
N ASN A 56 1.61 6.52 12.25
CA ASN A 56 2.10 5.66 13.31
C ASN A 56 3.36 6.28 13.96
N ARG A 57 3.99 5.54 14.88
CA ARG A 57 5.22 5.98 15.57
C ARG A 57 6.40 6.30 14.66
N ARG A 58 6.39 5.82 13.41
CA ARG A 58 7.45 6.05 12.41
C ARG A 58 7.15 7.25 11.51
N GLY A 59 5.96 7.85 11.61
CA GLY A 59 5.52 8.97 10.80
C GLY A 59 4.24 8.69 10.01
N ARG A 60 3.94 9.59 9.08
CA ARG A 60 2.77 9.51 8.19
C ARG A 60 3.08 8.72 6.93
N PHE A 61 2.08 8.02 6.42
CA PHE A 61 2.15 7.25 5.18
C PHE A 61 0.77 7.16 4.54
N ILE A 62 0.75 6.87 3.24
CA ILE A 62 -0.48 6.59 2.48
C ILE A 62 -0.56 5.09 2.25
N LYS A 63 -1.66 4.49 2.69
CA LYS A 63 -2.04 3.13 2.33
C LYS A 63 -2.94 3.20 1.11
N VAL A 64 -2.54 2.54 0.03
CA VAL A 64 -3.37 2.39 -1.17
C VAL A 64 -3.89 0.96 -1.19
N ALA A 65 -5.20 0.79 -1.02
CA ALA A 65 -5.87 -0.50 -1.16
C ALA A 65 -6.66 -0.56 -2.48
N GLU A 66 -6.61 -1.71 -3.14
CA GLU A 66 -7.41 -2.05 -4.31
C GLU A 66 -8.39 -3.17 -3.92
N ILE A 67 -9.65 -3.01 -4.30
CA ILE A 67 -10.66 -4.05 -4.30
C ILE A 67 -11.01 -4.37 -5.76
N GLY A 68 -10.63 -5.56 -6.21
CA GLY A 68 -10.91 -6.07 -7.54
C GLY A 68 -12.40 -6.39 -7.73
N ALA A 69 -12.81 -6.56 -8.99
CA ALA A 69 -14.18 -6.95 -9.34
C ALA A 69 -14.59 -8.31 -8.79
N ASP A 70 -13.60 -9.18 -8.56
CA ASP A 70 -13.73 -10.51 -7.94
C ASP A 70 -13.70 -10.44 -6.40
N GLY A 71 -13.71 -9.23 -5.82
CA GLY A 71 -13.63 -8.99 -4.38
C GLY A 71 -12.22 -9.17 -3.80
N ARG A 72 -11.22 -9.55 -4.61
CA ARG A 72 -9.84 -9.70 -4.13
C ARG A 72 -9.30 -8.35 -3.68
N ARG A 73 -8.60 -8.38 -2.55
CA ARG A 73 -7.99 -7.19 -1.96
C ARG A 73 -6.48 -7.22 -2.13
N SER A 74 -5.90 -6.11 -2.53
CA SER A 74 -4.45 -5.91 -2.50
C SER A 74 -4.14 -4.52 -1.99
N GLN A 75 -2.91 -4.31 -1.51
CA GLN A 75 -2.51 -3.04 -0.94
C GLN A 75 -1.02 -2.77 -1.10
N ILE A 76 -0.66 -1.50 -1.20
CA ILE A 76 0.71 -1.00 -1.11
C ILE A 76 0.76 0.15 -0.09
N PHE A 77 1.96 0.45 0.40
CA PHE A 77 2.19 1.48 1.39
C PHE A 77 3.26 2.43 0.87
N LEU A 78 2.95 3.72 0.84
CA LEU A 78 3.82 4.78 0.33
C LEU A 78 4.15 5.75 1.47
N ALA A 79 5.42 6.08 1.65
CA ALA A 79 5.77 7.28 2.41
C ALA A 79 5.22 8.52 1.69
N LEU A 80 4.94 9.62 2.39
CA LEU A 80 4.46 10.86 1.74
C LEU A 80 5.40 11.33 0.62
N SER A 81 6.71 11.27 0.85
CA SER A 81 7.73 11.55 -0.19
C SER A 81 7.62 10.64 -1.42
N THR A 82 7.39 9.33 -1.23
CA THR A 82 7.20 8.39 -2.36
C THR A 82 5.85 8.61 -3.04
N ALA A 83 4.81 9.02 -2.32
CA ALA A 83 3.52 9.35 -2.91
C ALA A 83 3.60 10.62 -3.78
N ALA A 84 4.42 11.60 -3.40
CA ALA A 84 4.70 12.78 -4.24
C ALA A 84 5.41 12.41 -5.55
N GLU A 85 6.47 11.61 -5.48
CA GLU A 85 7.16 11.09 -6.66
C GLU A 85 6.19 10.27 -7.55
N PHE A 86 5.33 9.46 -6.94
CA PHE A 86 4.31 8.70 -7.66
C PHE A 86 3.29 9.61 -8.37
N ARG A 87 2.85 10.68 -7.72
CA ARG A 87 1.96 11.70 -8.31
C ARG A 87 2.58 12.34 -9.55
N ASP A 88 3.88 12.64 -9.54
CA ASP A 88 4.58 13.20 -10.69
C ASP A 88 4.69 12.20 -11.85
N HIS A 89 5.01 10.94 -11.53
CA HIS A 89 5.02 9.87 -12.52
C HIS A 89 3.64 9.62 -13.15
N LEU A 90 2.54 9.71 -12.39
CA LEU A 90 1.18 9.56 -12.93
C LEU A 90 0.87 10.57 -14.04
N SER A 91 1.35 11.81 -13.92
CA SER A 91 1.24 12.81 -15.00
C SER A 91 1.97 12.33 -16.25
N THR A 92 3.21 11.89 -16.10
CA THR A 92 4.03 11.39 -17.22
C THR A 92 3.41 10.16 -17.91
N PHE A 93 2.87 9.22 -17.12
CA PHE A 93 2.17 8.05 -17.66
C PHE A 93 0.86 8.43 -18.35
N SER A 94 0.12 9.41 -17.85
CA SER A 94 -1.12 9.88 -18.45
C SER A 94 -0.89 10.57 -19.80
N ASP A 95 0.14 11.39 -19.91
CA ASP A 95 0.50 12.05 -21.17
C ASP A 95 0.90 11.01 -22.23
N TYR A 96 1.72 10.03 -21.83
CA TYR A 96 2.09 8.93 -22.70
C TYR A 96 0.88 8.09 -23.12
N TYR A 97 -0.01 7.72 -22.19
CA TYR A 97 -1.25 7.00 -22.51
C TYR A 97 -2.13 7.78 -23.49
N SER A 98 -2.27 9.10 -23.30
CA SER A 98 -3.05 9.99 -24.18
C SER A 98 -2.48 10.00 -25.60
N SER A 99 -1.15 10.04 -25.75
CA SER A 99 -0.50 9.96 -27.06
C SER A 99 -0.74 8.61 -27.75
N LEU A 100 -0.71 7.50 -27.00
CA LEU A 100 -0.99 6.18 -27.56
C LEU A 100 -2.44 6.05 -28.01
N VAL A 101 -3.40 6.59 -27.24
CA VAL A 101 -4.82 6.58 -27.64
C VAL A 101 -4.97 7.37 -28.94
N ALA A 102 -4.37 8.57 -29.04
CA ALA A 102 -4.42 9.38 -30.25
C ALA A 102 -3.84 8.65 -31.49
N VAL A 103 -2.74 7.90 -31.32
CA VAL A 103 -2.12 7.11 -32.42
C VAL A 103 -2.99 5.90 -32.80
N SER A 104 -3.58 5.19 -31.82
CA SER A 104 -4.44 4.04 -32.08
C SER A 104 -5.75 4.40 -32.79
N VAL A 105 -6.21 5.66 -32.74
CA VAL A 105 -7.37 6.12 -33.53
C VAL A 105 -7.00 6.33 -35.01
N VAL A 106 -5.71 6.49 -35.33
CA VAL A 106 -5.23 6.91 -36.67
C VAL A 106 -4.71 5.74 -37.51
N GLY A 107 -4.55 4.54 -36.96
CA GLY A 107 -4.08 3.38 -37.72
C GLY A 107 -4.41 2.04 -37.08
N PRO A 108 -4.31 0.92 -37.84
CA PRO A 108 -4.54 -0.41 -37.30
C PRO A 108 -3.56 -0.69 -36.14
N PRO A 109 -4.02 -1.36 -35.07
CA PRO A 109 -3.14 -1.73 -33.95
C PRO A 109 -2.06 -2.66 -34.49
N ASN A 110 -0.80 -2.24 -34.47
CA ASN A 110 0.34 -3.07 -34.88
C ASN A 110 0.62 -4.10 -33.77
N PRO A 111 0.31 -5.39 -33.96
CA PRO A 111 0.57 -6.41 -32.94
C PRO A 111 2.07 -6.66 -32.73
N ASP A 112 2.92 -6.24 -33.67
CA ASP A 112 4.37 -6.49 -33.65
C ASP A 112 5.16 -5.52 -32.74
N ASN A 113 4.54 -4.45 -32.24
CA ASN A 113 5.24 -3.42 -31.46
C ASN A 113 5.07 -3.55 -29.94
N VAL A 114 4.30 -4.53 -29.46
CA VAL A 114 4.12 -4.74 -28.02
C VAL A 114 5.14 -5.77 -27.54
N PRO A 115 6.03 -5.46 -26.59
CA PRO A 115 6.93 -6.46 -26.00
C PRO A 115 6.13 -7.66 -25.49
N GLU A 116 6.74 -8.86 -25.51
CA GLU A 116 6.08 -10.11 -25.07
C GLU A 116 5.56 -10.02 -23.62
N ASP A 117 6.19 -9.20 -22.79
CA ASP A 117 5.75 -8.95 -21.41
C ASP A 117 4.58 -7.95 -21.29
N GLY A 118 4.15 -7.34 -22.40
CA GLY A 118 3.07 -6.36 -22.49
C GLY A 118 3.38 -5.00 -21.86
N LYS A 119 4.65 -4.69 -21.53
CA LYS A 119 5.02 -3.37 -20.97
C LYS A 119 5.17 -2.33 -22.08
N LEU A 120 4.56 -1.16 -21.86
CA LEU A 120 4.62 -0.02 -22.77
C LEU A 120 5.60 1.04 -22.25
N LYS A 121 5.57 1.32 -20.94
CA LYS A 121 6.48 2.25 -20.26
C LYS A 121 6.72 1.77 -18.84
N SER A 122 7.94 1.95 -18.34
CA SER A 122 8.32 1.55 -16.97
C SER A 122 9.08 2.67 -16.26
N GLU A 123 8.83 2.84 -14.96
CA GLU A 123 9.56 3.72 -14.06
C GLU A 123 9.83 2.98 -12.73
N MET A 124 10.74 3.51 -11.91
CA MET A 124 11.02 2.96 -10.60
C MET A 124 11.26 4.02 -9.54
N MET A 125 10.74 3.78 -8.34
CA MET A 125 10.99 4.60 -7.16
C MET A 125 11.64 3.75 -6.07
N ILE A 126 12.50 4.37 -5.25
CA ILE A 126 13.19 3.69 -4.14
C ILE A 126 13.01 4.50 -2.86
N LYS A 127 12.59 3.83 -1.79
CA LYS A 127 12.57 4.40 -0.44
C LYS A 127 13.13 3.39 0.54
N ASP A 128 14.24 3.74 1.20
CA ASP A 128 14.97 2.86 2.12
C ASP A 128 15.30 1.50 1.48
N ASN A 129 14.71 0.42 1.98
CA ASN A 129 14.86 -0.95 1.47
C ASN A 129 13.68 -1.41 0.59
N ARG A 130 12.79 -0.49 0.22
CA ARG A 130 11.61 -0.76 -0.63
C ARG A 130 11.84 -0.23 -2.04
N ARG A 131 11.46 -1.03 -3.03
CA ARG A 131 11.43 -0.66 -4.45
C ARG A 131 10.00 -0.71 -4.94
N TYR A 132 9.61 0.31 -5.69
CA TYR A 132 8.31 0.40 -6.34
C TYR A 132 8.54 0.42 -7.84
N TYR A 133 8.01 -0.59 -8.53
CA TYR A 133 8.05 -0.68 -9.99
C TYR A 133 6.71 -0.21 -10.54
N LEU A 134 6.76 0.74 -11.47
CA LEU A 134 5.60 1.34 -12.13
C LEU A 134 5.61 0.89 -13.59
N ASP A 135 4.80 -0.10 -13.93
CA ASP A 135 4.74 -0.64 -15.29
C ASP A 135 3.39 -0.29 -15.94
N LEU A 136 3.38 0.59 -16.94
CA LEU A 136 2.21 0.75 -17.80
C LEU A 136 2.18 -0.43 -18.78
N LYS A 137 1.11 -1.22 -18.73
CA LYS A 137 0.97 -2.47 -19.48
C LYS A 137 -0.30 -2.50 -20.31
N GLU A 138 -0.27 -3.31 -21.36
CA GLU A 138 -1.42 -3.62 -22.21
C GLU A 138 -1.73 -5.12 -22.16
N ASN A 139 -3.02 -5.47 -22.04
CA ASN A 139 -3.51 -6.84 -22.19
C ASN A 139 -4.86 -6.84 -22.91
N SER A 140 -5.47 -8.03 -23.07
CA SER A 140 -6.76 -8.19 -23.75
C SER A 140 -7.93 -7.43 -23.10
N ARG A 141 -7.79 -6.99 -21.84
CA ARG A 141 -8.80 -6.19 -21.11
C ARG A 141 -8.55 -4.68 -21.21
N GLY A 142 -7.46 -4.26 -21.85
CA GLY A 142 -7.05 -2.87 -22.01
C GLY A 142 -5.73 -2.54 -21.33
N ARG A 143 -5.51 -1.24 -21.11
CA ARG A 143 -4.27 -0.70 -20.53
C ARG A 143 -4.42 -0.39 -19.05
N PHE A 144 -3.38 -0.68 -18.27
CA PHE A 144 -3.36 -0.45 -16.83
C PHE A 144 -1.94 -0.18 -16.33
N LEU A 145 -1.82 0.63 -15.29
CA LEU A 145 -0.58 0.87 -14.57
C LEU A 145 -0.48 -0.11 -13.39
N ARG A 146 0.51 -1.01 -13.45
CA ARG A 146 0.84 -1.92 -12.36
C ARG A 146 1.86 -1.27 -11.44
N VAL A 147 1.51 -1.10 -10.17
CA VAL A 147 2.41 -0.59 -9.12
C VAL A 147 2.79 -1.76 -8.22
N SER A 148 4.03 -2.22 -8.32
CA SER A 148 4.55 -3.36 -7.54
C SER A 148 5.51 -2.90 -6.46
N GLN A 149 5.20 -3.18 -5.20
CA GLN A 149 6.07 -2.94 -4.06
C GLN A 149 6.85 -4.21 -3.72
N THR A 150 8.18 -4.11 -3.61
CA THR A 150 9.05 -5.20 -3.16
C THR A 150 10.04 -4.72 -2.10
N ILE A 151 10.48 -5.64 -1.25
CA ILE A 151 11.55 -5.41 -0.27
C ILE A 151 12.81 -6.10 -0.77
N THR A 152 13.94 -5.38 -0.79
CA THR A 152 15.20 -5.82 -1.43
C THR A 152 15.79 -7.14 -0.89
N ARG A 153 15.39 -7.60 0.29
CA ARG A 153 15.88 -8.85 0.91
C ARG A 153 14.90 -10.02 0.82
N GLY A 154 14.13 -10.13 -0.27
CA GLY A 154 13.20 -11.24 -0.50
C GLY A 154 11.95 -11.18 0.38
N GLY A 155 11.58 -9.99 0.86
CA GLY A 155 10.37 -9.80 1.66
C GLY A 155 9.08 -9.89 0.83
N PRO A 156 7.92 -9.76 1.50
CA PRO A 156 6.61 -9.83 0.84
C PRO A 156 6.52 -8.84 -0.32
N ARG A 157 5.90 -9.30 -1.41
CA ARG A 157 5.59 -8.48 -2.59
C ARG A 157 4.11 -8.19 -2.59
N SER A 158 3.76 -6.95 -2.85
CA SER A 158 2.38 -6.53 -3.01
C SER A 158 2.25 -5.64 -4.23
N GLN A 159 1.06 -5.59 -4.82
CA GLN A 159 0.84 -4.79 -6.01
C GLN A 159 -0.60 -4.32 -6.11
N VAL A 160 -0.79 -3.21 -6.81
CA VAL A 160 -2.09 -2.73 -7.28
C VAL A 160 -2.04 -2.49 -8.78
N ALA A 161 -3.18 -2.54 -9.45
CA ALA A 161 -3.33 -2.38 -10.89
C ALA A 161 -4.42 -1.35 -11.19
N ILE A 162 -3.99 -0.13 -11.48
CA ILE A 162 -4.83 1.05 -11.74
C ILE A 162 -5.18 1.07 -13.23
N PRO A 163 -6.47 1.04 -13.62
CA PRO A 163 -6.85 1.22 -15.02
C PRO A 163 -6.30 2.54 -15.58
N ALA A 164 -5.77 2.54 -16.81
CA ALA A 164 -5.09 3.70 -17.38
C ALA A 164 -5.98 4.97 -17.42
N GLN A 165 -7.29 4.77 -17.69
CA GLN A 165 -8.29 5.85 -17.68
C GLN A 165 -8.43 6.59 -16.33
N GLY A 166 -8.08 5.94 -15.21
CA GLY A 166 -8.21 6.52 -13.88
C GLY A 166 -6.90 7.08 -13.31
N MET A 167 -5.82 7.15 -14.11
CA MET A 167 -4.54 7.67 -13.63
C MET A 167 -4.62 9.15 -13.23
N ILE A 168 -5.41 9.96 -13.94
CA ILE A 168 -5.63 11.38 -13.62
C ILE A 168 -6.40 11.54 -12.31
N GLU A 169 -7.52 10.82 -12.14
CA GLU A 169 -8.28 10.85 -10.88
C GLU A 169 -7.41 10.41 -9.68
N PHE A 170 -6.55 9.40 -9.89
CA PHE A 170 -5.61 8.95 -8.87
C PHE A 170 -4.56 10.03 -8.53
N ARG A 171 -4.03 10.72 -9.56
CA ARG A 171 -3.08 11.83 -9.39
C ARG A 171 -3.70 12.98 -8.61
N ASP A 172 -4.93 13.35 -8.95
CA ASP A 172 -5.64 14.47 -8.32
C ASP A 172 -5.96 14.14 -6.86
N ALA A 173 -6.43 12.91 -6.58
CA ALA A 173 -6.62 12.44 -5.22
C ALA A 173 -5.33 12.44 -4.39
N LEU A 174 -4.19 12.03 -4.97
CA LEU A 174 -2.90 12.14 -4.29
C LEU A 174 -2.49 13.59 -4.07
N THR A 175 -2.74 14.47 -5.04
CA THR A 175 -2.44 15.91 -4.93
C THR A 175 -3.15 16.51 -3.74
N ASP A 176 -4.47 16.32 -3.63
CA ASP A 176 -5.25 16.83 -2.50
C ASP A 176 -4.71 16.34 -1.15
N LEU A 177 -4.41 15.04 -1.04
CA LEU A 177 -3.90 14.44 0.20
C LEU A 177 -2.48 14.94 0.52
N LEU A 178 -1.64 15.12 -0.49
CA LEU A 178 -0.27 15.62 -0.28
C LEU A 178 -0.28 17.09 0.12
N ASP A 179 -1.12 17.91 -0.49
CA ASP A 179 -1.20 19.33 -0.18
C ASP A 179 -1.71 19.55 1.26
N GLU A 180 -2.61 18.68 1.75
CA GLU A 180 -3.12 18.73 3.13
C GLU A 180 -2.14 18.15 4.17
N PHE A 181 -1.41 17.06 3.84
CA PHE A 181 -0.67 16.28 4.85
C PHE A 181 0.85 16.29 4.72
N SER A 182 1.45 16.90 3.68
CA SER A 182 2.92 16.93 3.48
C SER A 182 3.65 17.99 4.31
N THR A 183 2.96 19.00 4.83
CA THR A 183 3.59 20.13 5.53
C THR A 183 4.01 19.85 6.98
N ASP A 184 3.52 18.76 7.59
CA ASP A 184 3.77 18.47 9.02
C ASP A 184 4.82 17.39 9.27
N GLU A 185 5.63 17.00 8.27
CA GLU A 185 6.72 16.04 8.48
C GLU A 185 7.73 16.54 9.55
N HIS A 186 7.70 17.83 9.88
CA HIS A 186 8.53 18.46 10.93
C HIS A 186 7.80 18.72 12.26
N ALA A 187 6.50 18.42 12.36
CA ALA A 187 5.74 18.58 13.60
C ALA A 187 5.64 17.28 14.43
N TYR A 188 5.92 16.11 13.83
CA TYR A 188 5.93 14.85 14.56
C TYR A 188 7.27 14.64 15.28
N LYS A 189 7.38 15.21 16.47
CA LYS A 189 8.21 14.61 17.52
C LYS A 189 7.42 13.40 18.01
N PRO A 190 7.87 12.15 17.79
CA PRO A 190 7.28 11.05 18.57
C PRO A 190 7.45 11.43 20.03
N ASP A 191 6.41 11.26 20.84
CA ASP A 191 6.54 11.33 22.30
C ASP A 191 7.58 10.28 22.69
N LEU A 192 8.82 10.72 22.79
CA LEU A 192 9.91 9.92 23.30
C LEU A 192 9.52 9.62 24.75
N PRO A 193 9.60 8.35 25.20
CA PRO A 193 9.46 8.05 26.60
C PRO A 193 10.37 9.01 27.39
N GLU A 194 9.82 9.64 28.43
CA GLU A 194 10.57 10.57 29.26
C GLU A 194 11.90 9.91 29.67
N GLY A 195 13.01 10.61 29.46
CA GLY A 195 14.35 10.08 29.71
C GLY A 195 14.41 9.50 31.12
N ARG A 196 14.71 8.21 31.23
CA ARG A 196 14.85 7.59 32.56
C ARG A 196 16.14 8.13 33.17
N HIS A 197 16.16 8.38 34.48
CA HIS A 197 17.40 8.59 35.20
C HIS A 197 17.45 7.68 36.41
N MET A 198 18.65 7.23 36.75
CA MET A 198 18.89 6.31 37.84
C MET A 198 19.98 6.87 38.76
N HIS A 199 19.75 6.82 40.07
CA HIS A 199 20.73 7.23 41.08
C HIS A 199 21.36 5.99 41.70
N VAL A 200 22.68 5.85 41.58
CA VAL A 200 23.46 4.78 42.23
C VAL A 200 24.73 5.40 42.80
N ASP A 201 25.01 5.15 44.08
CA ASP A 201 26.26 5.51 44.77
C ASP A 201 26.75 6.94 44.49
N ASN A 202 25.89 7.92 44.78
CA ASN A 202 26.17 9.36 44.64
C ASN A 202 26.44 9.82 43.19
N LYS A 203 26.01 9.03 42.19
CA LYS A 203 26.10 9.36 40.76
C LYS A 203 24.73 9.31 40.12
N ASN A 204 24.45 10.35 39.32
CA ASN A 204 23.25 10.42 38.49
C ASN A 204 23.58 9.91 37.09
N PHE A 205 22.80 8.95 36.60
CA PHE A 205 22.84 8.45 35.23
C PHE A 205 21.59 8.91 34.49
N TYR A 206 21.77 9.60 33.38
CA TYR A 206 20.69 10.08 32.50
C TYR A 206 20.64 9.21 31.25
N PHE A 207 19.45 8.70 30.91
CA PHE A 207 19.20 7.90 29.72
C PHE A 207 18.33 8.71 28.76
N ASP A 208 18.98 9.55 27.94
CA ASP A 208 18.30 10.33 26.90
C ASP A 208 18.16 9.49 25.61
N ILE A 209 16.96 9.46 25.04
CA ILE A 209 16.73 8.88 23.72
C ILE A 209 16.77 10.04 22.73
N ALA A 210 17.87 10.21 22.01
CA ALA A 210 17.98 11.23 20.96
C ALA A 210 17.66 10.64 19.59
N LEU A 211 16.82 11.35 18.82
CA LEU A 211 16.58 11.11 17.40
C LEU A 211 17.74 11.68 16.59
N GLU A 212 18.84 10.94 16.51
CA GLU A 212 19.71 11.01 15.34
C GLU A 212 20.11 9.60 14.91
N VAL A 213 20.29 9.46 13.61
CA VAL A 213 20.64 8.22 12.93
C VAL A 213 21.88 7.60 13.60
N ALA A 214 21.73 6.35 14.04
CA ALA A 214 22.61 5.55 14.91
C ALA A 214 22.20 5.55 16.39
N PHE A 215 21.71 4.39 16.83
CA PHE A 215 21.60 3.98 18.23
C PHE A 215 23.00 4.03 18.87
N MET A 216 23.44 5.19 19.33
CA MET A 216 24.70 5.35 20.05
C MET A 216 24.38 5.61 21.53
N PHE A 217 24.59 4.60 22.36
CA PHE A 217 24.63 4.78 23.82
C PHE A 217 25.77 5.74 24.15
N ARG A 218 25.46 7.01 24.43
CA ARG A 218 26.44 7.96 24.95
C ARG A 218 26.35 7.99 26.47
N VAL A 219 27.15 7.18 27.15
CA VAL A 219 27.36 7.30 28.60
C VAL A 219 28.20 8.55 28.85
N ALA A 220 27.56 9.66 29.20
CA ALA A 220 28.25 10.87 29.62
C ALA A 220 28.53 10.83 31.13
N LEU A 221 29.74 10.40 31.52
CA LEU A 221 30.26 10.61 32.87
C LEU A 221 30.74 12.07 32.99
N ARG A 222 29.87 12.98 33.48
CA ARG A 222 30.35 14.28 33.95
C ARG A 222 30.98 14.09 35.34
N ARG A 223 32.29 14.32 35.45
CA ARG A 223 32.94 14.53 36.76
C ARG A 223 32.40 15.84 37.34
N ALA A 224 31.87 15.78 38.54
CA ALA A 224 31.59 16.96 39.34
C ALA A 224 32.93 17.62 39.71
N SER A 225 33.15 18.84 39.24
CA SER A 225 34.21 19.71 39.73
C SER A 225 33.79 20.21 41.10
N HIS A 226 34.51 19.82 42.15
CA HIS A 226 34.37 20.44 43.47
C HIS A 226 35.02 21.83 43.46
N LEU A 227 34.27 22.83 43.92
CA LEU A 227 34.81 24.01 44.61
C LEU A 227 35.33 23.57 45.99
#